data_AF-A0AAD7GJM3-F1
#
_entry.id   AF-A0AAD7GJM3-F1
#
_cell.length_a   1.000
_cell.length_b   1.000
_cell.length_c   1.000
_cell.angle_alpha   90.00
_cell.angle_beta   90.00
_cell.angle_gamma   90.00
#
_symmetry.space_group_name_H-M   'P 1'
#
loop_
_entity.id
_entity.type
_entity.pdbx_description
1 polymer ?
#
loop_
_entity_poly.entity_id
_entity_poly.type
_entity_poly.pdbx_seq_one_letter_code
_entity_poly.pdbx_strand_id
1 'polypeptide(L)' 'GETFYWSFDPQGVGRLPEDTAEELGLPDIHFHAFVDGKFWTRDHYNIIRQFHLAKGFDPTSQDVAIELGYPLVDV' A
#
# COMPACT_ATOMS: atom_id res chain seq x y z
N GLY A 1 11.05 -15.61 12.87
CA GLY A 1 11.41 -16.31 11.64
C GLY A 1 12.11 -15.30 10.75
N GLU A 2 13.29 -15.63 10.24
CA GLU A 2 14.03 -14.74 9.35
C GLU A 2 13.29 -14.61 8.02
N THR A 3 13.02 -13.38 7.61
CA THR A 3 12.27 -13.05 6.38
C THR A 3 13.16 -12.87 5.15
N PHE A 4 14.48 -12.87 5.32
CA PHE A 4 15.45 -12.58 4.26
C PHE A 4 16.71 -13.44 4.45
N TYR A 5 17.41 -13.75 3.36
CA TYR A 5 18.70 -14.44 3.37
C TYR A 5 19.46 -14.14 2.08
N TRP A 6 20.78 -14.31 2.11
CA TRP A 6 21.62 -14.24 0.91
C TRP A 6 21.44 -15.48 0.04
N SER A 7 21.41 -15.30 -1.27
CA SER A 7 21.38 -16.40 -2.24
C SER A 7 22.17 -15.99 -3.48
N PHE A 8 22.87 -16.95 -4.08
CA PHE A 8 23.48 -16.79 -5.41
C PHE A 8 22.53 -17.16 -6.55
N ASP A 9 21.42 -17.84 -6.26
CA ASP A 9 20.39 -18.13 -7.25
C ASP A 9 19.65 -16.81 -7.57
N PRO A 10 19.59 -16.38 -8.85
CA PRO A 10 18.79 -15.22 -9.25
C PRO A 10 17.30 -15.31 -8.87
N GLN A 11 16.76 -16.51 -8.68
CA GLN A 11 15.39 -16.75 -8.23
C GLN A 11 15.26 -16.75 -6.69
N GLY A 12 16.37 -16.62 -5.98
CA GLY A 12 16.42 -16.66 -4.52
C GLY A 12 16.18 -18.06 -3.95
N VAL A 13 16.22 -19.12 -4.76
CA VAL A 13 16.01 -20.49 -4.28
C VAL A 13 17.31 -21.03 -3.72
N GLY A 14 17.35 -21.18 -2.39
CA GLY A 14 18.50 -21.75 -1.68
C GLY A 14 19.27 -20.68 -0.92
N ARG A 15 19.18 -20.78 0.41
CA ARG A 15 19.92 -19.92 1.34
C ARG A 15 21.41 -20.22 1.26
N LEU A 16 22.20 -19.16 1.15
CA LEU A 16 23.65 -19.21 1.35
C LEU A 16 23.94 -19.60 2.81
N PRO A 17 24.82 -20.58 3.07
CA PRO A 17 25.27 -20.88 4.43
C PRO A 17 25.84 -19.65 5.12
N GLU A 18 25.62 -19.55 6.43
CA GLU A 18 25.97 -18.37 7.23
C GLU A 18 27.49 -18.16 7.28
N ASP A 19 28.27 -19.23 7.50
CA ASP A 19 29.73 -19.21 7.44
C ASP A 19 30.26 -18.64 6.11
N THR A 20 29.63 -19.02 4.99
CA THR A 20 30.02 -18.51 3.66
C THR A 20 29.66 -17.04 3.50
N ALA A 21 28.52 -16.60 4.04
CA ALA A 21 28.13 -15.20 4.02
C ALA A 21 29.10 -14.33 4.85
N GLU A 22 29.53 -14.83 6.02
CA GLU A 22 30.52 -14.17 6.88
C GLU A 22 31.91 -14.09 6.21
N GLU A 23 32.40 -15.18 5.61
CA GLU A 23 33.67 -15.20 4.88
C GLU A 23 33.70 -14.21 3.72
N LEU A 24 32.55 -14.01 3.06
CA LEU A 24 32.38 -13.04 1.98
C LEU A 24 32.13 -11.61 2.49
N GLY A 25 32.00 -11.41 3.79
CA GLY A 25 31.73 -10.11 4.40
C GLY A 25 30.36 -9.54 4.03
N LEU A 26 29.36 -10.40 3.77
CA LEU A 26 28.03 -9.96 3.41
C LEU A 26 27.34 -9.33 4.63
N PRO A 27 26.69 -8.16 4.49
CA PRO A 27 26.06 -7.50 5.61
C PRO A 27 24.79 -8.25 6.04
N ASP A 28 24.47 -8.15 7.32
CA ASP A 28 23.15 -8.52 7.83
C ASP A 28 22.17 -7.39 7.52
N ILE A 29 21.07 -7.71 6.81
CA ILE A 29 20.10 -6.71 6.34
C ILE A 29 18.73 -7.01 6.95
N HIS A 30 18.28 -6.06 7.78
CA HIS A 30 16.94 -6.05 8.35
C HIS A 30 16.06 -5.04 7.61
N PHE A 31 15.05 -5.53 6.90
CA PHE A 31 14.05 -4.64 6.31
C PHE A 31 12.93 -4.34 7.30
N HIS A 32 12.74 -3.06 7.60
CA HIS A 32 11.57 -2.56 8.30
C HIS A 32 10.66 -1.83 7.30
N ALA A 33 9.54 -2.47 6.97
CA ALA A 33 8.47 -1.82 6.23
C ALA A 33 7.35 -1.45 7.21
N PHE A 34 6.97 -0.18 7.22
CA PHE A 34 5.78 0.29 7.93
C PHE A 34 4.75 0.76 6.92
N VAL A 35 3.52 0.29 7.05
CA VAL A 35 2.39 0.77 6.25
C VAL A 35 1.64 1.79 7.10
N ASP A 36 1.81 3.07 6.77
CA ASP A 36 0.98 4.13 7.34
C ASP A 36 -0.32 4.25 6.53
N GLY A 37 -1.40 3.66 7.03
CA GLY A 37 -2.72 3.84 6.43
C GLY A 37 -3.25 5.23 6.72
N LYS A 38 -3.49 6.04 5.70
CA LYS A 38 -4.31 7.24 5.86
C LYS A 38 -5.77 6.82 5.84
N PHE A 39 -6.45 7.03 6.96
CA PHE A 39 -7.88 6.74 7.09
C PHE A 39 -8.66 8.04 7.21
N TRP A 40 -9.78 8.12 6.52
CA TRP A 40 -10.76 9.16 6.75
C TRP A 40 -11.71 8.72 7.84
N THR A 41 -11.88 9.56 8.86
CA THR A 41 -12.91 9.32 9.88
C THR A 41 -14.29 9.52 9.26
N ARG A 42 -15.33 9.02 9.94
CA ARG A 42 -16.73 9.28 9.55
C ARG A 42 -17.02 10.77 9.36
N ASP A 43 -16.41 11.64 10.16
CA ASP A 43 -16.60 13.09 10.05
C ASP A 43 -16.06 13.66 8.74
N HIS A 44 -14.92 13.16 8.25
CA HIS A 44 -14.40 13.55 6.94
C HIS A 44 -15.39 13.19 5.82
N TYR A 45 -15.93 11.97 5.84
CA TYR A 45 -16.95 11.55 4.88
C TYR A 45 -18.23 12.38 4.99
N ASN A 46 -18.66 12.72 6.20
CA ASN A 46 -19.82 13.59 6.41
C ASN A 46 -19.60 14.98 5.83
N ILE A 47 -18.43 15.60 6.05
CA ILE A 47 -18.09 16.92 5.50
C ILE A 47 -18.09 16.89 3.98
N ILE A 48 -17.47 15.87 3.37
CA ILE A 48 -17.45 15.70 1.91
C ILE A 48 -18.87 15.54 1.36
N ARG A 49 -19.71 14.74 2.03
CA ARG A 49 -21.13 14.58 1.67
C ARG A 49 -21.87 15.92 1.69
N GLN A 50 -21.68 16.74 2.73
CA GLN A 50 -22.31 18.06 2.82
C GLN A 50 -21.80 19.02 1.74
N PHE A 51 -20.52 18.95 1.41
CA PHE A 51 -19.94 19.74 0.33
C PHE A 51 -20.55 19.39 -1.04
N HIS A 52 -20.71 18.10 -1.35
CA HIS A 52 -21.36 17.65 -2.58
C HIS A 52 -22.82 18.11 -2.65
N LEU A 53 -23.58 17.98 -1.56
CA LEU A 53 -24.94 18.51 -1.48
C LEU A 53 -25.00 20.02 -1.72
N ALA A 54 -24.08 20.79 -1.13
CA ALA A 54 -24.02 22.24 -1.33
C ALA A 54 -23.67 22.64 -2.78
N LYS A 55 -23.03 21.74 -3.53
CA LYS A 55 -22.73 21.89 -4.96
C LYS A 55 -23.85 21.39 -5.88
N GLY A 56 -24.90 20.80 -5.31
CA GLY A 56 -26.05 20.27 -6.07
C GLY A 56 -25.88 18.83 -6.53
N PHE A 57 -24.84 18.12 -6.10
CA PHE A 57 -24.67 16.71 -6.41
C PHE A 57 -25.47 15.82 -5.46
N ASP A 58 -26.00 14.72 -5.98
CA ASP A 58 -26.56 13.63 -5.19
C ASP A 58 -25.44 12.68 -4.72
N PRO A 59 -25.16 12.57 -3.40
CA PRO A 59 -24.13 11.69 -2.88
C PRO A 59 -24.37 10.19 -3.11
N THR A 60 -25.57 9.80 -3.55
CA THR A 60 -25.91 8.42 -3.92
C THR A 60 -25.73 8.14 -5.40
N SER A 61 -25.48 9.18 -6.20
CA SER A 61 -25.17 9.08 -7.62
C SER A 61 -23.66 8.91 -7.87
N GLN A 62 -23.32 8.57 -9.11
CA GLN A 62 -21.93 8.55 -9.58
C GLN A 62 -21.54 9.87 -10.27
N ASP A 63 -22.38 10.90 -10.24
CA ASP A 63 -22.21 12.12 -11.03
C ASP A 63 -20.90 12.85 -10.73
N VAL A 64 -20.50 12.90 -9.46
CA VAL A 64 -19.22 13.48 -9.03
C VAL A 64 -18.03 12.71 -9.64
N ALA A 65 -18.11 11.38 -9.66
CA ALA A 65 -17.04 10.56 -10.23
C ALA A 65 -16.95 10.75 -11.75
N ILE A 66 -18.09 10.84 -12.43
CA ILE A 66 -18.18 11.09 -13.87
C ILE A 66 -17.57 12.46 -14.22
N GLU A 67 -17.96 13.52 -13.49
CA GLU A 67 -17.44 14.88 -13.72
C GLU A 67 -15.92 14.97 -13.53
N LEU A 68 -15.39 14.22 -12.55
CA LEU A 68 -13.95 14.18 -12.27
C LEU A 68 -13.18 13.18 -13.15
N GLY A 69 -13.86 12.43 -14.03
CA GLY A 69 -13.25 11.41 -14.88
C GLY A 69 -12.71 10.20 -14.12
N TYR A 70 -13.25 9.91 -12.94
CA TYR A 70 -12.86 8.74 -12.15
C TYR A 70 -13.51 7.45 -12.67
N PRO A 71 -12.81 6.31 -12.55
CA PRO A 71 -13.37 5.02 -12.93
C PRO A 71 -14.61 4.71 -12.09
N LEU A 72 -15.66 4.27 -12.77
CA LEU A 72 -16.87 3.79 -12.12
C LEU A 72 -16.63 2.39 -11.59
N VAL A 73 -17.03 2.18 -10.34
CA VAL A 73 -17.01 0.87 -9.71
C VAL A 73 -18.46 0.38 -9.70
N ASP A 74 -18.72 -0.78 -10.28
CA ASP A 74 -19.99 -1.46 -10.11
C ASP A 74 -20.12 -1.87 -8.64
N VAL A 75 -21.21 -1.46 -7.98
CA VAL A 75 -21.51 -1.74 -6.56
C VAL A 75 -22.48 -2.90 -6.45
#